data_AF-A0A356BFP1-F1
#
_entry.id   AF-A0A356BFP1-F1
#
_cell.length_a   1.000
_cell.length_b   1.000
_cell.length_c   1.000
_cell.angle_alpha   90.00
_cell.angle_beta   90.00
_cell.angle_gamma   90.00
#
_symmetry.space_group_name_H-M   'P 1'
#
loop_
_entity.id
_entity.type
_entity.pdbx_description
1 polymer ?
#
loop_
_entity_poly.entity_id
_entity_poly.type
_entity_poly.pdbx_seq_one_letter_code
_entity_poly.pdbx_strand_id
1 'polypeptide(L)'
;MADNRAKLITAARKAFAEKGYTGASMDDLTADAGLTRGALYHNFGDKRGLLAAVVEQIDSDMAMRAHAIGAKEQDEFQALLAEGAAYIRMALEPEVQ
;
A
#
# COMPACT_ATOMS: atom_id res chain seq x y z
N MET A 1 7.06 -17.74 -2.43
CA MET A 1 6.77 -16.81 -3.54
C MET A 1 5.86 -15.68 -3.09
N ALA A 2 4.64 -15.94 -2.60
CA ALA A 2 3.72 -14.90 -2.09
C ALA A 2 4.27 -14.10 -0.88
N ASP A 3 4.93 -14.77 0.06
CA ASP A 3 5.51 -14.14 1.26
C ASP A 3 6.62 -13.12 0.93
N ASN A 4 7.47 -13.40 -0.07
CA ASN A 4 8.51 -12.47 -0.51
C ASN A 4 7.92 -11.23 -1.21
N ARG A 5 6.85 -11.40 -1.99
CA ARG A 5 6.18 -10.26 -2.65
C ARG A 5 5.58 -9.32 -1.60
N ALA A 6 4.87 -9.86 -0.61
CA ALA A 6 4.30 -9.06 0.48
C ALA A 6 5.39 -8.33 1.28
N LYS A 7 6.48 -9.01 1.65
CA LYS A 7 7.63 -8.40 2.34
C LYS A 7 8.26 -7.25 1.54
N LEU A 8 8.41 -7.41 0.23
CA LEU A 8 8.92 -6.35 -0.65
C LEU A 8 8.01 -5.14 -0.69
N ILE A 9 6.68 -5.35 -0.73
CA ILE A 9 5.71 -4.25 -0.72
C ILE A 9 5.75 -3.51 0.61
N THR A 10 5.80 -4.23 1.74
CA THR A 10 5.91 -3.62 3.07
C THR A 10 7.20 -2.81 3.22
N ALA A 11 8.34 -3.36 2.80
CA ALA A 11 9.61 -2.65 2.81
C ALA A 11 9.58 -1.41 1.90
N ALA A 12 9.00 -1.53 0.72
CA ALA A 12 8.86 -0.43 -0.23
C ALA A 12 7.95 0.69 0.29
N ARG A 13 6.81 0.35 0.90
CA ARG A 13 5.91 1.32 1.54
C ARG A 13 6.66 2.14 2.58
N LYS A 14 7.41 1.47 3.46
CA LYS A 14 8.21 2.14 4.49
C LYS A 14 9.27 3.06 3.88
N ALA A 15 10.04 2.56 2.92
CA ALA A 15 11.10 3.35 2.30
C ALA A 15 10.57 4.55 1.50
N PHE A 16 9.44 4.40 0.80
CA PHE A 16 8.80 5.51 0.10
C PHE A 16 8.28 6.57 1.06
N ALA A 17 7.72 6.19 2.22
CA ALA A 17 7.30 7.13 3.25
C ALA A 17 8.49 7.86 3.90
N GLU A 18 9.61 7.18 4.16
CA GLU A 18 10.76 7.77 4.87
C GLU A 18 11.69 8.59 3.96
N LYS A 19 11.94 8.11 2.74
CA LYS A 19 12.95 8.67 1.82
C LYS A 19 12.33 9.38 0.61
N GLY A 20 11.00 9.32 0.47
CA GLY A 20 10.29 9.72 -0.73
C GLY A 20 10.49 8.73 -1.89
N TYR A 21 9.58 8.75 -2.86
CA TYR A 21 9.67 7.88 -4.05
C TYR A 21 11.01 8.05 -4.76
N THR A 22 11.48 9.27 -5.02
CA THR A 22 12.75 9.51 -5.73
C THR A 22 13.96 9.00 -4.94
N GLY A 23 13.98 9.18 -3.60
CA GLY A 23 15.11 8.84 -2.75
C GLY A 23 15.28 7.35 -2.45
N ALA A 24 14.23 6.53 -2.55
CA ALA A 24 14.33 5.10 -2.33
C ALA A 24 14.87 4.37 -3.58
N SER A 25 16.08 3.81 -3.56
CA SER A 25 16.57 3.04 -4.70
C SER A 25 16.08 1.58 -4.65
N MET A 26 16.00 0.94 -5.82
CA MET A 26 15.64 -0.49 -5.92
C MET A 26 16.66 -1.39 -5.21
N ASP A 27 17.90 -0.94 -5.10
CA ASP A 27 18.98 -1.70 -4.47
C ASP A 27 18.87 -1.66 -2.95
N ASP A 28 18.64 -0.47 -2.40
CA ASP A 28 18.43 -0.27 -0.96
C ASP A 28 17.23 -1.09 -0.48
N LEU A 29 16.15 -1.12 -1.27
CA LEU A 29 14.95 -1.92 -0.98
C LEU A 29 15.25 -3.41 -0.90
N THR A 30 16.11 -3.93 -1.77
CA THR A 30 16.50 -5.35 -1.72
C THR A 30 17.43 -5.65 -0.54
N ALA A 31 18.33 -4.73 -0.19
CA ALA A 31 19.20 -4.86 0.97
C ALA A 31 18.39 -4.86 2.28
N ASP A 32 17.45 -3.93 2.43
CA ASP A 32 16.58 -3.81 3.61
C ASP A 32 15.65 -5.01 3.77
N ALA A 33 15.14 -5.57 2.67
CA ALA A 33 14.24 -6.73 2.68
C ALA A 33 14.97 -8.08 2.78
N GLY A 34 16.32 -8.11 2.74
CA GLY A 34 17.10 -9.35 2.71
C GLY A 34 16.88 -10.19 1.46
N LEU A 35 16.56 -9.55 0.32
CA LEU A 35 16.20 -10.20 -0.94
C LEU A 35 17.17 -9.79 -2.05
N THR A 36 17.09 -10.49 -3.19
CA THR A 36 17.94 -10.20 -4.35
C THR A 36 17.29 -9.23 -5.31
N ARG A 37 18.11 -8.47 -6.03
CA ARG A 37 17.69 -7.64 -7.17
C ARG A 37 16.86 -8.43 -8.18
N GLY A 38 17.30 -9.63 -8.54
CA GLY A 38 16.56 -10.51 -9.46
C GLY A 38 15.13 -10.82 -8.99
N ALA A 39 14.92 -11.05 -7.69
CA ALA A 39 13.59 -11.28 -7.15
C ALA A 39 12.70 -10.04 -7.25
N LEU A 40 13.23 -8.85 -6.96
CA LEU A 40 12.45 -7.61 -7.04
C LEU A 40 12.06 -7.30 -8.49
N TYR A 41 13.01 -7.34 -9.42
CA TYR A 41 12.73 -7.12 -10.85
C TYR A 41 11.80 -8.20 -11.44
N HIS A 42 11.88 -9.45 -10.98
CA HIS A 42 10.96 -10.49 -11.42
C HIS A 42 9.52 -10.25 -10.94
N ASN A 43 9.32 -9.77 -9.70
CA ASN A 43 7.99 -9.55 -9.14
C ASN A 43 7.33 -8.26 -9.62
N PHE A 44 8.12 -7.21 -9.89
CA PHE A 44 7.58 -5.86 -10.11
C PHE A 44 8.06 -5.20 -11.40
N GLY A 45 9.04 -5.77 -12.10
CA GLY A 45 9.62 -5.19 -13.31
C GLY A 45 10.52 -3.99 -13.01
N ASP A 46 9.92 -2.88 -12.60
CA ASP A 46 10.61 -1.63 -12.30
C ASP A 46 10.09 -0.97 -11.02
N LYS A 47 10.66 0.20 -10.70
CA LYS A 47 10.31 0.96 -9.50
C LYS A 47 8.87 1.49 -9.55
N ARG A 48 8.32 1.73 -10.74
CA ARG A 48 6.93 2.15 -10.92
C ARG A 48 5.96 0.99 -10.68
N GLY A 49 6.31 -0.22 -11.14
CA GLY A 49 5.55 -1.43 -10.88
C GLY A 49 5.53 -1.78 -9.39
N LEU A 50 6.65 -1.55 -8.69
CA LEU A 50 6.69 -1.68 -7.24
C LEU A 50 5.82 -0.62 -6.54
N LEU A 51 5.86 0.63 -6.98
CA LEU A 51 4.97 1.68 -6.45
C LEU A 51 3.50 1.34 -6.69
N ALA A 52 3.14 0.87 -7.89
CA ALA A 52 1.77 0.47 -8.19
C ALA A 52 1.28 -0.65 -7.26
N ALA A 53 2.13 -1.64 -6.97
CA ALA A 53 1.80 -2.70 -6.02
C ALA A 53 1.66 -2.21 -4.57
N VAL A 54 2.43 -1.18 -4.18
CA VAL A 54 2.29 -0.51 -2.87
C VAL A 54 0.96 0.25 -2.79
N VAL A 55 0.63 1.03 -3.81
CA VAL A 55 -0.64 1.79 -3.88
C VAL A 55 -1.83 0.83 -3.86
N GLU A 56 -1.79 -0.25 -4.64
CA GLU A 56 -2.83 -1.28 -4.66
C GLU A 56 -3.05 -1.91 -3.26
N GLN A 57 -1.98 -2.17 -2.51
CA GLN A 57 -2.09 -2.67 -1.14
C GLN A 57 -2.75 -1.63 -0.21
N ILE A 58 -2.32 -0.37 -0.28
CA ILE A 58 -2.86 0.71 0.55
C ILE A 58 -4.35 0.91 0.24
N ASP A 59 -4.72 0.99 -1.03
CA ASP A 59 -6.10 1.15 -1.48
C ASP A 59 -6.97 -0.02 -0.99
N SER A 60 -6.47 -1.25 -1.10
CA SER A 60 -7.16 -2.45 -0.64
C SER A 60 -7.38 -2.44 0.88
N ASP A 61 -6.35 -2.08 1.66
CA ASP A 61 -6.43 -2.01 3.12
C ASP A 61 -7.40 -0.91 3.58
N MET A 62 -7.36 0.25 2.92
CA MET A 62 -8.28 1.36 3.17
C MET A 62 -9.72 0.99 2.82
N ALA A 63 -9.94 0.35 1.66
CA ALA A 63 -11.27 -0.10 1.23
C ALA A 63 -11.85 -1.11 2.23
N MET A 64 -11.06 -2.11 2.67
CA MET A 64 -11.50 -3.07 3.68
C MET A 64 -11.89 -2.39 5.00
N ARG A 65 -11.07 -1.46 5.49
CA ARG A 65 -11.37 -0.69 6.72
C ARG A 65 -12.61 0.19 6.56
N ALA A 66 -12.75 0.86 5.43
CA ALA A 66 -13.89 1.72 5.12
C ALA A 66 -15.19 0.90 5.07
N HIS A 67 -15.14 -0.25 4.41
CA HIS A 67 -16.27 -1.18 4.34
C HIS A 67 -16.70 -1.68 5.72
N ALA A 68 -15.73 -2.04 6.58
CA ALA A 68 -16.02 -2.45 7.95
C ALA A 68 -16.65 -1.33 8.82
N ILE A 69 -16.46 -0.07 8.45
CA ILE A 69 -17.13 1.08 9.09
C ILE A 69 -18.57 1.20 8.57
N GLY A 70 -18.76 1.16 7.25
CA GLY A 70 -20.09 1.21 6.63
C GLY A 70 -21.00 0.07 7.08
N ALA A 71 -20.45 -1.15 7.23
CA ALA A 71 -21.17 -2.34 7.67
C ALA A 71 -21.75 -2.27 9.10
N LYS A 72 -21.45 -1.22 9.87
CA LYS A 72 -22.05 -0.99 11.20
C LYS A 72 -23.37 -0.23 11.13
N GLU A 73 -23.67 0.41 10.00
CA GLU A 73 -24.91 1.16 9.81
C GLU A 73 -26.07 0.22 9.45
N GLN A 74 -27.26 0.54 9.95
CA GLN A 74 -28.48 -0.24 9.66
C GLN A 74 -29.17 0.21 8.36
N ASP A 75 -28.95 1.46 7.96
CA ASP A 75 -29.49 2.06 6.74
C ASP A 75 -28.45 2.00 5.61
N GLU A 76 -28.86 1.54 4.43
CA GLU A 76 -27.96 1.33 3.28
C GLU A 76 -27.33 2.64 2.78
N PHE A 77 -28.08 3.75 2.83
CA PHE A 77 -27.55 5.05 2.42
C PHE A 77 -26.55 5.59 3.44
N GLN A 78 -26.81 5.44 4.74
CA GLN A 78 -25.84 5.75 5.78
C GLN A 78 -24.59 4.87 5.70
N ALA A 79 -24.72 3.58 5.39
CA ALA A 79 -23.59 2.67 5.19
C ALA A 79 -22.68 3.17 4.05
N LEU A 80 -23.27 3.55 2.91
CA LEU A 80 -22.51 4.10 1.77
C LEU A 80 -21.78 5.40 2.14
N LEU A 81 -22.46 6.32 2.84
CA LEU A 81 -21.85 7.58 3.28
C LEU A 81 -20.72 7.36 4.29
N ALA A 82 -20.92 6.44 5.25
CA ALA A 82 -19.94 6.12 6.28
C ALA A 82 -18.69 5.46 5.68
N GLU A 83 -18.87 4.52 4.75
CA GLU A 83 -17.78 3.90 3.99
C GLU A 83 -17.01 4.94 3.17
N GLY A 84 -17.69 5.74 2.35
CA GLY A 84 -17.05 6.77 1.52
C GLY A 84 -16.31 7.82 2.35
N ALA A 85 -16.92 8.32 3.42
CA ALA A 85 -16.29 9.30 4.32
C ALA A 85 -15.09 8.70 5.08
N ALA A 86 -15.14 7.42 5.44
CA ALA A 86 -14.01 6.73 6.03
C ALA A 86 -12.84 6.60 5.05
N TYR A 87 -13.10 6.18 3.80
CA TYR A 87 -12.08 6.06 2.76
C TYR A 87 -11.39 7.41 2.50
N ILE A 88 -12.16 8.49 2.30
CA ILE A 88 -11.61 9.83 2.03
C ILE A 88 -10.77 10.32 3.22
N ARG A 89 -11.22 10.10 4.47
CA ARG A 89 -10.43 10.48 5.65
C ARG A 89 -9.09 9.75 5.71
N MET A 90 -9.07 8.45 5.41
CA MET A 90 -7.83 7.66 5.39
C MET A 90 -6.91 8.10 4.26
N ALA A 91 -7.45 8.48 3.09
CA ALA A 91 -6.65 9.00 1.97
C ALA A 91 -5.93 10.33 2.28
N LEU A 92 -6.33 11.03 3.35
CA LEU A 92 -5.72 12.26 3.82
C LEU A 92 -4.71 12.03 4.96
N GLU A 93 -4.52 10.78 5.40
CA GLU A 93 -3.50 10.45 6.42
C GLU A 93 -2.09 10.68 5.83
N PRO A 94 -1.14 11.27 6.59
CA PRO A 94 0.21 11.55 6.10
C PRO A 94 0.98 10.33 5.59
N GLU A 95 0.59 9.13 6.02
CA GLU A 95 1.19 7.87 5.57
C GLU A 95 0.70 7.39 4.19
N VAL A 96 -0.33 8.06 3.64
CA VAL A 96 -0.90 7.80 2.31
C VAL A 96 -0.51 8.91 1.30
N GLN A 97 0.02 10.04 1.78
CA GLN A 97 0.46 11.18 0.95
C GLN A 97 1.92 11.09 0.49
#